data_AF-A0A0D8FTE0-F1
#
_entry.id   AF-A0A0D8FTE0-F1
#
_cell.length_a   1.000
_cell.length_b   1.000
_cell.length_c   1.000
_cell.angle_alpha   90.00
_cell.angle_beta   90.00
_cell.angle_gamma   90.00
#
_symmetry.space_group_name_H-M   'P 1'
#
loop_
_entity.id
_entity.type
_entity.pdbx_description
1 polymer ?
#
loop_
_entity_poly.entity_id
_entity_poly.type
_entity_poly.pdbx_seq_one_letter_code
_entity_poly.pdbx_strand_id
1 'polypeptide(L)'
;MNETEQPVEIRARIRIAYLGPVAPHWEVRWLSGDRTVVDEFTQRVNARLMMLPPHDPQFRRNRERVMRDAEREGIYATWDIDDEE
;
A
#
# COMPACT_ATOMS: atom_id res chain seq x y z
N MET A 1 5.85 21.44 23.87
CA MET A 1 4.97 20.35 24.32
C MET A 1 4.21 19.93 23.09
N ASN A 2 4.60 18.83 22.44
CA ASN A 2 4.00 18.47 21.15
C ASN A 2 2.57 17.99 21.39
N GLU A 3 1.66 18.62 20.66
CA GLU A 3 0.24 18.29 20.58
C GLU A 3 0.06 16.80 20.29
N THR A 4 -0.87 16.20 21.01
CA THR A 4 -1.22 14.79 21.05
C THR A 4 -1.28 14.17 19.65
N GLU A 5 -0.32 13.32 19.29
CA GLU A 5 -0.47 12.35 18.20
C GLU A 5 -1.63 11.41 18.57
N GLN A 6 -2.85 11.80 18.22
CA GLN A 6 -3.99 10.91 18.31
C GLN A 6 -3.77 9.80 17.30
N PRO A 7 -3.82 8.52 17.71
CA PRO A 7 -3.65 7.42 16.78
C PRO A 7 -4.73 7.53 15.70
N VAL A 8 -4.30 7.58 14.43
CA VAL A 8 -5.22 7.61 13.30
C VAL A 8 -6.09 6.36 13.38
N GLU A 9 -7.41 6.54 13.43
CA GLU A 9 -8.36 5.44 13.47
C GLU A 9 -8.19 4.55 12.22
N ILE A 10 -8.14 3.24 12.41
CA ILE A 10 -8.04 2.30 11.28
C ILE A 10 -9.40 2.24 10.58
N ARG A 11 -9.50 2.90 9.43
CA ARG A 11 -10.68 2.97 8.57
C ARG A 11 -10.82 1.78 7.63
N ALA A 12 -9.69 1.17 7.22
CA ALA A 12 -9.69 0.03 6.31
C ALA A 12 -8.48 -0.90 6.50
N ARG A 13 -8.61 -2.13 6.04
CA ARG A 13 -7.54 -3.13 5.98
C ARG A 13 -7.36 -3.63 4.56
N ILE A 14 -6.11 -3.72 4.11
CA ILE A 14 -5.77 -4.19 2.76
C ILE A 14 -4.56 -5.13 2.75
N ARG A 15 -4.42 -5.85 1.65
CA ARG A 15 -3.21 -6.59 1.30
C ARG A 15 -2.76 -6.20 -0.10
N ILE A 16 -1.50 -5.85 -0.25
CA ILE A 16 -0.89 -5.48 -1.53
C ILE A 16 -0.05 -6.67 -2.01
N ALA A 17 -0.40 -7.24 -3.16
CA ALA A 17 0.26 -8.41 -3.72
C ALA A 17 0.97 -8.06 -5.03
N TYR A 18 2.15 -8.64 -5.26
CA TYR A 18 2.81 -8.59 -6.56
C TYR A 18 2.22 -9.68 -7.47
N LEU A 19 1.67 -9.28 -8.62
CA LEU A 19 1.06 -10.20 -9.60
C LEU A 19 2.04 -10.67 -10.67
N GLY A 20 3.21 -10.03 -10.79
CA GLY A 20 4.24 -10.36 -11.77
C GLY A 20 4.52 -9.25 -12.78
N PRO A 21 5.27 -9.57 -13.86
CA PRO A 21 5.78 -8.59 -14.80
C PRO A 21 4.75 -8.13 -15.84
N VAL A 22 3.48 -8.54 -15.73
CA VAL A 22 2.40 -8.14 -16.63
C VAL A 22 1.42 -7.23 -15.90
N ALA A 23 0.99 -6.15 -16.54
CA ALA A 23 0.03 -5.22 -15.95
C ALA A 23 -1.34 -5.90 -15.72
N PRO A 24 -2.02 -5.64 -14.58
CA PRO A 24 -1.55 -4.82 -13.45
C PRO A 24 -0.52 -5.59 -12.59
N HIS A 25 0.69 -5.03 -12.43
CA HIS A 25 1.79 -5.68 -11.71
C HIS A 25 1.51 -5.88 -10.22
N TRP A 26 0.60 -5.08 -9.67
CA TRP A 26 0.26 -5.04 -8.26
C TRP A 26 -1.26 -5.12 -8.10
N GLU A 27 -1.70 -5.85 -7.10
CA GLU A 27 -3.10 -5.93 -6.70
C GLU A 27 -3.27 -5.39 -5.29
N VAL A 28 -4.26 -4.53 -5.09
CA VAL A 28 -4.69 -4.11 -3.75
C VAL A 28 -5.98 -4.84 -3.40
N ARG A 29 -5.86 -5.84 -2.53
CA ARG A 29 -6.99 -6.62 -2.02
C ARG A 29 -7.59 -5.92 -0.81
N TRP A 30 -8.86 -5.55 -0.92
CA TRP A 30 -9.65 -5.06 0.21
C TRP A 30 -9.99 -6.22 1.16
N LEU A 31 -9.74 -6.04 2.45
CA LEU A 31 -10.05 -7.04 3.47
C LEU A 31 -11.25 -6.64 4.34
N SER A 32 -11.31 -5.36 4.75
CA SER A 32 -12.43 -4.82 5.55
C SER A 32 -12.39 -3.29 5.61
N GLY A 33 -13.50 -2.68 6.06
CA GLY A 33 -13.61 -1.23 6.32
C GLY A 33 -14.13 -0.43 5.11
N ASP A 34 -13.83 0.86 5.09
CA ASP A 34 -14.33 1.82 4.10
C ASP A 34 -13.77 1.55 2.70
N ARG A 35 -14.66 1.17 1.76
CA ARG A 35 -14.26 0.81 0.40
C ARG A 35 -13.82 2.01 -0.43
N THR A 36 -14.41 3.19 -0.20
CA THR A 36 -14.11 4.41 -0.96
C THR A 36 -12.65 4.82 -0.73
N VAL A 37 -12.21 4.78 0.53
CA VAL A 37 -10.82 5.06 0.92
C VAL A 37 -9.86 4.10 0.22
N VAL A 38 -10.21 2.82 0.15
CA VAL A 38 -9.37 1.79 -0.47
C VAL A 38 -9.27 1.98 -1.98
N ASP A 39 -10.37 2.32 -2.65
CA ASP A 39 -10.39 2.53 -4.11
C ASP A 39 -9.54 3.75 -4.51
N GLU A 40 -9.59 4.83 -3.72
CA GLU A 40 -8.71 6.01 -3.92
C GLU A 40 -7.24 5.68 -3.64
N PHE A 41 -6.97 4.92 -2.57
CA PHE A 41 -5.63 4.50 -2.21
C PHE A 41 -5.02 3.57 -3.28
N THR A 42 -5.83 2.68 -3.86
CA THR A 42 -5.41 1.75 -4.91
C THR A 42 -4.88 2.50 -6.14
N GLN A 43 -5.51 3.61 -6.53
CA GLN A 43 -5.01 4.44 -7.64
C GLN A 43 -3.63 5.03 -7.34
N ARG A 44 -3.39 5.51 -6.10
CA ARG A 44 -2.09 6.03 -5.66
C ARG A 44 -1.02 4.94 -5.60
N VAL A 45 -1.35 3.75 -5.12
CA VAL A 45 -0.45 2.59 -5.08
C VAL A 45 -0.01 2.23 -6.50
N ASN A 46 -0.96 2.04 -7.42
CA ASN A 46 -0.67 1.68 -8.80
C ASN A 46 0.18 2.74 -9.51
N ALA A 47 -0.11 4.02 -9.32
CA ALA A 47 0.69 5.11 -9.90
C ALA A 47 2.14 5.13 -9.36
N ARG A 48 2.33 4.76 -8.09
CA ARG A 48 3.65 4.80 -7.44
C ARG A 48 4.49 3.54 -7.71
N LEU A 49 3.85 2.39 -7.88
CA LEU A 49 4.50 1.10 -8.09
C LEU A 49 4.52 0.66 -9.56
N MET A 50 4.04 1.51 -10.49
CA MET A 50 3.99 1.20 -11.91
C MET A 50 5.36 0.78 -12.44
N MET A 51 5.43 -0.41 -13.04
CA MET A 51 6.65 -1.04 -13.58
C MET A 51 7.78 -1.27 -12.57
N LEU A 52 7.50 -1.24 -11.26
CA LEU A 52 8.51 -1.51 -10.23
C LEU A 52 8.31 -2.91 -9.64
N PRO A 53 9.12 -3.90 -10.02
CA PRO A 53 9.11 -5.20 -9.37
C PRO A 53 9.75 -5.13 -7.96
N PRO A 54 9.53 -6.14 -7.09
CA PRO A 54 10.05 -6.14 -5.72
C PRO A 54 11.58 -6.02 -5.59
N HIS A 55 12.34 -6.54 -6.56
CA HIS A 55 13.81 -6.50 -6.57
C HIS A 55 14.38 -5.16 -7.05
N ASP A 56 13.55 -4.24 -7.53
CA ASP A 56 14.01 -2.93 -8.01
C ASP A 56 14.52 -2.05 -6.83
N PRO A 57 15.68 -1.38 -6.92
CA PRO A 57 16.18 -0.52 -5.86
C PRO A 57 15.20 0.60 -5.44
N GLN A 58 14.39 1.11 -6.36
CA GLN A 58 13.39 2.15 -6.12
C GLN A 58 12.15 1.59 -5.40
N PHE A 59 11.88 0.28 -5.50
CA PHE A 59 10.75 -0.36 -4.84
C PHE A 59 10.72 -0.08 -3.34
N ARG A 60 11.86 -0.24 -2.63
CA ARG A 60 11.92 -0.01 -1.18
C ARG A 60 11.45 1.40 -0.78
N ARG A 61 11.90 2.43 -1.50
CA ARG A 61 11.50 3.83 -1.25
C ARG A 61 10.03 4.07 -1.54
N ASN A 62 9.51 3.48 -2.61
CA ASN A 62 8.11 3.64 -2.96
C ASN A 62 7.20 2.85 -2.00
N ARG A 63 7.63 1.68 -1.54
CA ARG A 63 6.97 0.90 -0.48
C ARG A 63 6.86 1.69 0.82
N GLU A 64 7.95 2.31 1.28
CA GLU A 64 7.92 3.21 2.45
C GLU A 64 6.93 4.36 2.28
N ARG A 65 6.92 4.98 1.09
CA ARG A 65 5.97 6.07 0.80
C ARG A 65 4.52 5.59 0.78
N VAL A 66 4.25 4.42 0.21
CA VAL A 66 2.93 3.77 0.24
C VAL A 66 2.49 3.49 1.68
N MET A 67 3.40 2.99 2.53
CA MET A 67 3.10 2.76 3.95
C MET A 67 2.78 4.05 4.69
N ARG A 68 3.51 5.14 4.44
CA ARG A 68 3.19 6.45 5.03
C ARG A 68 1.85 7.01 4.56
N ASP A 69 1.52 6.83 3.28
CA ASP A 69 0.21 7.23 2.76
C ASP A 69 -0.90 6.41 3.44
N ALA A 70 -0.68 5.09 3.65
CA ALA A 70 -1.62 4.22 4.35
C ALA A 70 -1.83 4.67 5.81
N GLU A 71 -0.75 4.93 6.54
CA GLU A 71 -0.81 5.44 7.92
C GLU A 71 -1.58 6.76 8.03
N ARG A 72 -1.31 7.72 7.13
CA ARG A 72 -1.99 9.02 7.10
C ARG A 72 -3.50 8.89 6.84
N GLU A 73 -3.90 7.87 6.09
CA GLU A 73 -5.29 7.64 5.69
C GLU A 73 -6.04 6.67 6.62
N GLY A 74 -5.37 6.14 7.65
CA GLY A 74 -5.97 5.14 8.55
C GLY A 74 -6.14 3.77 7.88
N ILE A 75 -5.29 3.42 6.94
CA ILE A 75 -5.31 2.14 6.25
C ILE A 75 -4.24 1.23 6.86
N TYR A 76 -4.67 0.08 7.39
CA TYR A 76 -3.76 -0.98 7.76
C TYR A 76 -3.40 -1.81 6.52
N ALA A 77 -2.18 -1.62 6.01
CA ALA A 77 -1.69 -2.29 4.81
C ALA A 77 -0.69 -3.41 5.13
N THR A 78 -0.89 -4.57 4.52
CA THR A 78 0.06 -5.70 4.55
C THR A 78 0.56 -6.01 3.14
N TRP A 79 1.69 -6.71 3.03
CA TRP A 79 2.31 -7.05 1.76
C TRP A 79 2.36 -8.56 1.57
N ASP A 80 2.01 -9.01 0.38
CA ASP A 80 2.16 -10.38 -0.10
C ASP A 80 3.19 -10.34 -1.24
N ILE A 81 4.45 -10.44 -0.84
CA ILE A 81 5.58 -10.47 -1.75
C ILE A 81 6.20 -11.82 -1.47
N ASP A 82 6.01 -12.76 -2.38
CA ASP A 82 6.78 -13.99 -2.33
C ASP A 82 8.24 -13.60 -2.51
N ASP A 83 9.01 -13.69 -1.43
CA ASP A 83 10.48 -13.61 -1.45
C ASP A 83 11.02 -14.91 -2.08
N GLU A 84 10.64 -15.23 -3.32
CA GLU A 84 11.30 -16.28 -4.10
C GLU A 84 12.47 -15.66 -4.86
N GLU A 85 13.64 -15.64 -4.20
CA GLU A 85 14.92 -15.88 -4.86
C GLU A 85 15.27 -17.37 -4.79
#